data_AF-A0A7V3FMB1-F1
#
_entry.id   AF-A0A7V3FMB1-F1
#
_cell.length_a   1.000
_cell.length_b   1.000
_cell.length_c   1.000
_cell.angle_alpha   90.00
_cell.angle_beta   90.00
_cell.angle_gamma   90.00
#
_symmetry.space_group_name_H-M   'P 1'
#
loop_
_entity.id
_entity.type
_entity.pdbx_description
1 polymer ?
#
loop_
_entity_poly.entity_id
_entity_poly.type
_entity_poly.pdbx_seq_one_letter_code
_entity_poly.pdbx_strand_id
1 'polypeptide(L)'
;MTKSKFPRVESMKMRIVPAGGGSVIDYTGTWVNPDPRAFVIGWEGGQLDLDGDGFEDVMIQNYSGGVHCCYNYVIYSLAKPAKKLGDIPMKDCGEKIGLQDLNGDKKLEIVTCNPDFTYLGDQPYSESPFPPAIYTLKDGQYQRADREFRQVFLDDIQAQREALGKGYRPANALQIVADYLMLGEEAQAWKEFDSLYQGADKEKIKQQLMSRVGVKPAAPVPAASPAAKPSAALPAPAPGW
;
A
#
# COMPACT_ATOMS: atom_id res chain seq x y z
N MET A 1 -33.70 17.75 -16.12
CA MET A 1 -32.93 17.21 -14.99
C MET A 1 -33.18 15.72 -14.89
N THR A 2 -32.38 14.91 -15.57
CA THR A 2 -32.41 13.45 -15.42
C THR A 2 -31.77 13.11 -14.08
N LYS A 3 -32.58 12.71 -13.09
CA LYS A 3 -32.07 12.03 -11.90
C LYS A 3 -31.44 10.74 -12.38
N SER A 4 -30.12 10.72 -12.56
CA SER A 4 -29.39 9.48 -12.71
C SER A 4 -29.69 8.65 -11.45
N LYS A 5 -30.56 7.65 -11.58
CA LYS A 5 -30.78 6.67 -10.53
C LYS A 5 -29.50 5.86 -10.47
N PHE A 6 -28.57 6.26 -9.62
CA PHE A 6 -27.56 5.32 -9.14
C PHE A 6 -28.30 4.07 -8.65
N PRO A 7 -27.89 2.86 -9.04
CA PRO A 7 -28.52 1.65 -8.57
C PRO A 7 -28.57 1.68 -7.04
N ARG A 8 -29.69 1.25 -6.44
CA ARG A 8 -29.75 1.15 -4.98
C ARG A 8 -28.62 0.23 -4.56
N VAL A 9 -27.82 0.71 -3.64
CA VAL A 9 -26.75 -0.05 -3.00
C VAL A 9 -27.46 -1.08 -2.11
N GLU A 10 -27.69 -2.29 -2.64
CA GLU A 10 -28.44 -3.34 -1.96
C GLU A 10 -27.53 -4.17 -1.07
N SER A 11 -27.98 -4.36 0.18
CA SER A 11 -27.36 -5.27 1.14
C SER A 11 -27.66 -6.71 0.74
N MET A 12 -26.64 -7.54 0.62
CA MET A 12 -26.71 -8.97 0.37
C MET A 12 -26.42 -9.73 1.67
N LYS A 13 -27.20 -10.79 1.92
CA LYS A 13 -26.96 -11.75 3.00
C LYS A 13 -26.47 -13.05 2.39
N MET A 14 -25.46 -13.64 3.01
CA MET A 14 -24.83 -14.86 2.55
C MET A 14 -24.61 -15.80 3.74
N ARG A 15 -24.75 -17.10 3.50
CA ARG A 15 -24.37 -18.17 4.41
C ARG A 15 -23.30 -19.00 3.73
N ILE A 16 -22.12 -19.09 4.32
CA ILE A 16 -21.00 -19.90 3.82
C ILE A 16 -20.94 -21.19 4.62
N VAL A 17 -20.99 -22.32 3.90
CA VAL A 17 -20.99 -23.67 4.46
C VAL A 17 -19.77 -24.41 3.90
N PRO A 18 -18.74 -24.72 4.72
CA PRO A 18 -17.54 -25.40 4.24
C PRO A 18 -17.87 -26.83 3.79
N ALA A 19 -17.32 -27.25 2.65
CA ALA A 19 -17.62 -28.56 2.05
C ALA A 19 -16.98 -29.72 2.81
N GLY A 20 -15.82 -29.50 3.43
CA GLY A 20 -15.04 -30.49 4.18
C GLY A 20 -15.38 -30.60 5.67
N GLY A 21 -16.45 -29.95 6.12
CA GLY A 21 -16.70 -29.69 7.53
C GLY A 21 -15.95 -28.45 8.03
N GLY A 22 -16.36 -27.94 9.18
CA GLY A 22 -15.87 -26.65 9.69
C GLY A 22 -16.99 -25.89 10.37
N SER A 23 -16.79 -24.60 10.60
CA SER A 23 -17.82 -23.69 11.11
C SER A 23 -18.55 -22.98 9.95
N VAL A 24 -19.87 -22.88 10.06
CA VAL A 24 -20.71 -22.07 9.16
C VAL A 24 -20.60 -20.60 9.56
N ILE A 25 -20.50 -19.71 8.58
CA ILE A 25 -20.54 -18.26 8.82
C ILE A 25 -21.69 -17.61 8.05
N ASP A 26 -22.37 -16.66 8.71
CA ASP A 26 -23.36 -15.79 8.07
C ASP A 26 -22.73 -14.40 7.91
N TYR A 27 -22.77 -13.85 6.69
CA TYR A 27 -22.21 -12.54 6.35
C TYR A 27 -23.27 -11.64 5.72
N THR A 28 -23.23 -10.35 6.05
CA THR A 28 -24.06 -9.32 5.41
C THR A 28 -23.17 -8.18 4.97
N GLY A 29 -23.28 -7.79 3.70
CA GLY A 29 -22.48 -6.72 3.12
C GLY A 29 -23.12 -6.16 1.87
N THR A 30 -22.47 -5.18 1.26
CA THR A 30 -22.92 -4.55 0.03
C THR A 30 -22.20 -5.15 -1.16
N TRP A 31 -22.93 -5.56 -2.21
CA TRP A 31 -22.37 -6.15 -3.43
C TRP A 31 -21.24 -7.14 -3.13
N VAL A 32 -21.65 -8.24 -2.51
CA VAL A 32 -20.76 -9.24 -1.93
C VAL A 32 -20.34 -10.24 -3.00
N ASN A 33 -19.04 -10.52 -3.07
CA ASN A 33 -18.48 -11.56 -3.91
C ASN A 33 -17.65 -12.55 -3.07
N PRO A 34 -18.11 -13.80 -2.93
CA PRO A 34 -17.38 -14.82 -2.18
C PRO A 34 -16.46 -15.70 -3.05
N ASP A 35 -16.50 -15.59 -4.39
CA ASP A 35 -15.69 -16.43 -5.27
C ASP A 35 -14.30 -15.79 -5.48
N PRO A 36 -13.21 -16.39 -4.97
CA PRO A 36 -11.88 -15.83 -5.13
C PRO A 36 -11.46 -15.69 -6.60
N ARG A 37 -12.03 -16.45 -7.55
CA ARG A 37 -11.75 -16.30 -8.98
C ARG A 37 -12.06 -14.89 -9.51
N ALA A 38 -12.98 -14.19 -8.85
CA ALA A 38 -13.36 -12.86 -9.26
C ALA A 38 -12.37 -11.78 -8.84
N PHE A 39 -11.50 -12.02 -7.85
CA PHE A 39 -10.64 -10.97 -7.29
C PHE A 39 -9.20 -11.40 -6.96
N VAL A 40 -8.91 -12.70 -6.83
CA VAL A 40 -7.56 -13.22 -6.66
C VAL A 40 -6.92 -13.45 -8.02
N ILE A 41 -5.78 -12.81 -8.27
CA ILE A 41 -5.01 -12.93 -9.51
C ILE A 41 -4.50 -14.36 -9.65
N GLY A 42 -4.81 -15.00 -10.78
CA GLY A 42 -4.33 -16.34 -11.11
C GLY A 42 -4.99 -17.48 -10.34
N TRP A 43 -6.07 -17.24 -9.59
CA TRP A 43 -6.77 -18.32 -8.88
C TRP A 43 -7.61 -19.18 -9.82
N GLU A 44 -7.28 -20.46 -9.91
CA GLU A 44 -7.99 -21.43 -10.76
C GLU A 44 -9.09 -22.19 -9.99
N GLY A 45 -8.98 -22.25 -8.65
CA GLY A 45 -9.88 -22.98 -7.77
C GLY A 45 -9.14 -23.91 -6.82
N GLY A 46 -9.87 -24.53 -5.89
CA GLY A 46 -9.32 -25.40 -4.86
C GLY A 46 -9.72 -24.92 -3.47
N GLN A 47 -9.20 -25.60 -2.45
CA GLN A 47 -9.29 -25.15 -1.08
C GLN A 47 -8.40 -23.91 -0.91
N LEU A 48 -8.96 -22.86 -0.33
CA LEU A 48 -8.20 -21.69 0.09
C LEU A 48 -7.77 -21.92 1.54
N ASP A 49 -6.48 -22.09 1.79
CA ASP A 49 -5.89 -22.26 3.13
C ASP A 49 -4.86 -21.14 3.32
N LEU A 50 -5.29 -20.06 3.98
CA LEU A 50 -4.54 -18.82 4.15
C LEU A 50 -3.62 -18.89 5.36
N ASP A 51 -4.04 -19.59 6.42
CA ASP A 51 -3.29 -19.70 7.68
C ASP A 51 -2.46 -20.99 7.84
N GLY A 52 -2.58 -21.91 6.88
CA GLY A 52 -1.80 -23.13 6.79
C GLY A 52 -2.23 -24.22 7.77
N ASP A 53 -3.43 -24.11 8.35
CA ASP A 53 -3.96 -25.05 9.34
C ASP A 53 -4.65 -26.28 8.71
N GLY A 54 -4.80 -26.28 7.38
CA GLY A 54 -5.43 -27.34 6.60
C GLY A 54 -6.96 -27.31 6.56
N PHE A 55 -7.60 -26.32 7.20
CA PHE A 55 -9.02 -26.04 7.06
C PHE A 55 -9.28 -25.05 5.92
N GLU A 56 -10.53 -24.97 5.48
CA GLU A 56 -10.91 -24.04 4.43
C GLU A 56 -11.09 -22.65 5.04
N ASP A 57 -10.50 -21.66 4.40
CA ASP A 57 -10.68 -20.25 4.68
C ASP A 57 -11.55 -19.62 3.60
N VAL A 58 -12.14 -18.48 3.94
CA VAL A 58 -12.91 -17.69 3.00
C VAL A 58 -12.50 -16.24 3.05
N MET A 59 -12.29 -15.69 1.85
CA MET A 59 -12.13 -14.28 1.63
C MET A 59 -13.35 -13.74 0.90
N ILE A 60 -13.92 -12.67 1.42
CA ILE A 60 -15.14 -12.07 0.90
C ILE A 60 -14.81 -10.66 0.45
N GLN A 61 -15.01 -10.37 -0.84
CA GLN A 61 -14.94 -9.02 -1.37
C GLN A 61 -16.30 -8.34 -1.19
N ASN A 62 -16.32 -7.10 -0.70
CA ASN A 62 -17.56 -6.31 -0.64
C ASN A 62 -17.31 -4.86 -1.02
N TYR A 63 -18.30 -4.25 -1.67
CA TYR A 63 -18.21 -2.86 -2.10
C TYR A 63 -18.15 -1.93 -0.89
N SER A 64 -17.20 -0.99 -0.91
CA SER A 64 -16.95 -0.06 0.20
C SER A 64 -17.72 1.26 0.07
N GLY A 65 -18.37 1.53 -1.07
CA GLY A 65 -19.18 2.74 -1.30
C GLY A 65 -18.52 3.82 -2.16
N GLY A 66 -17.34 3.58 -2.72
CA GLY A 66 -16.62 4.55 -3.55
C GLY A 66 -16.98 4.52 -5.04
N VAL A 67 -16.71 5.59 -5.79
CA VAL A 67 -17.16 5.75 -7.19
C VAL A 67 -16.37 4.94 -8.23
N HIS A 68 -15.38 4.15 -7.80
CA HIS A 68 -14.49 3.35 -8.66
C HIS A 68 -14.48 1.87 -8.20
N CYS A 69 -13.37 1.15 -8.35
CA CYS A 69 -13.16 -0.25 -7.95
C CYS A 69 -13.01 -0.43 -6.42
N CYS A 70 -13.81 0.33 -5.66
CA CYS A 70 -13.65 0.44 -4.22
C CYS A 70 -14.28 -0.74 -3.51
N TYR A 71 -13.47 -1.73 -3.16
CA TYR A 71 -13.87 -2.90 -2.40
C TYR A 71 -13.05 -3.02 -1.11
N ASN A 72 -13.59 -3.77 -0.15
CA ASN A 72 -12.90 -4.24 1.04
C ASN A 72 -12.88 -5.75 1.04
N TYR A 73 -11.99 -6.34 1.83
CA TYR A 73 -11.95 -7.78 2.06
C TYR A 73 -12.24 -8.09 3.51
N VAL A 74 -13.05 -9.13 3.73
CA VAL A 74 -13.28 -9.72 5.05
C VAL A 74 -12.88 -11.18 4.98
N ILE A 75 -12.08 -11.62 5.94
CA ILE A 75 -11.43 -12.92 5.90
C ILE A 75 -11.81 -13.72 7.14
N TYR A 76 -12.18 -14.98 6.95
CA TYR A 76 -12.47 -15.92 8.02
C TYR A 76 -11.75 -17.24 7.79
N SER A 77 -11.26 -17.84 8.87
CA SER A 77 -10.99 -19.26 8.94
C SER A 77 -12.25 -20.02 9.30
N LEU A 78 -12.54 -21.08 8.55
CA LEU A 78 -13.68 -21.98 8.79
C LEU A 78 -13.29 -23.19 9.62
N ALA A 79 -12.11 -23.19 10.26
CA ALA A 79 -11.76 -24.12 11.32
C ALA A 79 -12.81 -24.13 12.44
N LYS A 80 -12.68 -25.06 13.41
CA LYS A 80 -13.61 -25.17 14.55
C LYS A 80 -12.94 -24.68 15.84
N PRO A 81 -13.38 -23.56 16.43
CA PRO A 81 -14.44 -22.65 15.96
C PRO A 81 -13.98 -21.70 14.84
N ALA A 82 -14.93 -21.21 14.03
CA ALA A 82 -14.62 -20.18 13.03
C ALA A 82 -13.98 -18.96 13.68
N LYS A 83 -13.00 -18.40 13.00
CA LYS A 83 -12.28 -17.21 13.45
C LYS A 83 -12.23 -16.19 12.34
N LYS A 84 -12.55 -14.94 12.64
CA LYS A 84 -12.27 -13.85 11.72
C LYS A 84 -10.76 -13.63 11.67
N LEU A 85 -10.15 -13.69 10.49
CA LEU A 85 -8.71 -13.43 10.30
C LEU A 85 -8.44 -11.95 10.00
N GLY A 86 -9.43 -11.17 9.58
CA GLY A 86 -9.28 -9.72 9.51
C GLY A 86 -10.29 -9.02 8.61
N ASP A 87 -10.25 -7.69 8.66
CA ASP A 87 -10.85 -6.79 7.70
C ASP A 87 -9.73 -6.00 7.03
N ILE A 88 -9.76 -5.94 5.69
CA ILE A 88 -8.77 -5.18 4.94
C ILE A 88 -9.48 -4.10 4.12
N PRO A 89 -9.40 -2.83 4.57
CA PRO A 89 -9.97 -1.72 3.84
C PRO A 89 -9.05 -1.36 2.66
N MET A 90 -9.46 -1.71 1.43
CA MET A 90 -8.58 -1.49 0.26
C MET A 90 -8.82 -0.17 -0.44
N LYS A 91 -9.96 0.50 -0.19
CA LYS A 91 -10.31 1.76 -0.86
C LYS A 91 -10.08 1.61 -2.38
N ASP A 92 -9.20 2.42 -2.95
CA ASP A 92 -8.80 2.50 -4.35
C ASP A 92 -8.03 1.29 -4.91
N CYS A 93 -7.72 0.30 -4.07
CA CYS A 93 -6.94 -0.90 -4.39
C CYS A 93 -7.75 -2.21 -4.26
N GLY A 94 -9.08 -2.11 -4.20
CA GLY A 94 -9.93 -3.24 -3.86
C GLY A 94 -10.24 -4.22 -4.97
N GLU A 95 -9.95 -3.92 -6.24
CA GLU A 95 -10.41 -4.73 -7.37
C GLU A 95 -9.82 -6.13 -7.41
N LYS A 96 -8.51 -6.22 -7.25
CA LYS A 96 -7.71 -7.44 -7.40
C LYS A 96 -6.64 -7.52 -6.31
N ILE A 97 -6.32 -8.74 -5.91
CA ILE A 97 -5.23 -9.05 -4.97
C ILE A 97 -4.43 -10.26 -5.46
N GLY A 98 -3.18 -10.36 -5.03
CA GLY A 98 -2.38 -11.58 -5.09
C GLY A 98 -2.39 -12.31 -3.75
N LEU A 99 -2.29 -13.63 -3.81
CA LEU A 99 -2.02 -14.49 -2.66
C LEU A 99 -0.75 -15.27 -2.93
N GLN A 100 0.23 -15.19 -2.03
CA GLN A 100 1.52 -15.83 -2.21
C GLN A 100 2.14 -16.15 -0.86
N ASP A 101 2.74 -17.34 -0.73
CA ASP A 101 3.66 -17.64 0.38
C ASP A 101 5.02 -16.98 0.06
N LEU A 102 5.25 -15.79 0.62
CA LEU A 102 6.42 -14.98 0.30
C LEU A 102 7.65 -15.37 1.13
N ASN A 103 7.46 -16.05 2.25
CA ASN A 103 8.54 -16.40 3.20
C ASN A 103 8.75 -17.92 3.40
N GLY A 104 7.94 -18.76 2.76
CA GLY A 104 8.02 -20.22 2.81
C GLY A 104 7.44 -20.83 4.08
N ASP A 105 6.63 -20.09 4.85
CA ASP A 105 6.05 -20.56 6.11
C ASP A 105 4.69 -21.27 5.95
N LYS A 106 4.24 -21.44 4.70
CA LYS A 106 2.96 -22.03 4.28
C LYS A 106 1.72 -21.19 4.58
N LYS A 107 1.87 -19.98 5.11
CA LYS A 107 0.78 -19.01 5.20
C LYS A 107 0.82 -18.13 3.97
N LEU A 108 -0.34 -17.69 3.51
CA LEU A 108 -0.42 -16.84 2.32
C LEU A 108 -0.43 -15.37 2.73
N GLU A 109 0.56 -14.63 2.24
CA GLU A 109 0.52 -13.17 2.25
C GLU A 109 -0.46 -12.65 1.20
N ILE A 110 -1.14 -11.56 1.56
CA ILE A 110 -1.96 -10.79 0.63
C ILE A 110 -1.11 -9.67 0.08
N VAL A 111 -0.90 -9.70 -1.25
CA VAL A 111 -0.20 -8.67 -1.99
C VAL A 111 -1.22 -7.82 -2.75
N THR A 112 -1.24 -6.53 -2.50
CA THR A 112 -2.14 -5.57 -3.16
C THR A 112 -1.42 -4.24 -3.34
N CYS A 113 -2.12 -3.18 -3.74
CA CYS A 113 -1.59 -1.83 -3.74
C CYS A 113 -2.00 -1.03 -2.50
N ASN A 114 -1.25 0.04 -2.25
CA ASN A 114 -1.46 0.97 -1.16
C ASN A 114 -2.23 2.20 -1.68
N PRO A 115 -3.52 2.35 -1.32
CA PRO A 115 -4.35 3.44 -1.80
C PRO A 115 -3.96 4.79 -1.20
N ASP A 116 -3.13 4.83 -0.16
CA ASP A 116 -2.75 6.09 0.49
C ASP A 116 -1.85 6.96 -0.40
N PHE A 117 -1.39 6.44 -1.55
CA PHE A 117 -0.57 7.15 -2.55
C PHE A 117 -1.36 7.65 -3.78
N THR A 118 -2.69 7.50 -3.79
CA THR A 118 -3.53 8.00 -4.90
C THR A 118 -3.65 9.52 -4.93
N TYR A 119 -3.81 10.08 -6.13
CA TYR A 119 -4.02 11.52 -6.37
C TYR A 119 -2.88 12.43 -5.85
N LEU A 120 -1.64 11.94 -5.81
CA LEU A 120 -0.47 12.78 -5.55
C LEU A 120 -0.38 13.89 -6.60
N GLY A 121 -0.11 15.12 -6.19
CA GLY A 121 0.02 16.27 -7.08
C GLY A 121 -1.28 16.74 -7.72
N ASP A 122 -2.43 16.26 -7.25
CA ASP A 122 -3.74 16.39 -7.92
C ASP A 122 -3.80 15.62 -9.27
N GLN A 123 -2.93 14.63 -9.46
CA GLN A 123 -2.98 13.75 -10.61
C GLN A 123 -4.27 12.90 -10.59
N PRO A 124 -4.83 12.54 -11.76
CA PRO A 124 -5.95 11.61 -11.80
C PRO A 124 -5.54 10.22 -11.29
N TYR A 125 -6.54 9.40 -10.94
CA TYR A 125 -6.33 8.02 -10.47
C TYR A 125 -5.40 7.22 -11.40
N SER A 126 -5.58 7.33 -12.72
CA SER A 126 -4.78 6.62 -13.73
C SER A 126 -3.30 7.00 -13.80
N GLU A 127 -2.92 8.13 -13.18
CA GLU A 127 -1.55 8.64 -13.09
C GLU A 127 -1.03 8.62 -11.65
N SER A 128 -1.74 7.92 -10.75
CA SER A 128 -1.29 7.72 -9.38
C SER A 128 -0.26 6.60 -9.28
N PRO A 129 0.71 6.71 -8.36
CA PRO A 129 1.48 5.54 -7.92
C PRO A 129 0.62 4.67 -6.98
N PHE A 130 0.88 3.36 -7.02
CA PHE A 130 0.19 2.31 -6.32
C PHE A 130 1.20 1.33 -5.68
N PRO A 131 2.02 1.78 -4.71
CA PRO A 131 3.05 0.94 -4.11
C PRO A 131 2.47 -0.30 -3.46
N PRO A 132 3.23 -1.41 -3.40
CA PRO A 132 2.76 -2.62 -2.77
C PRO A 132 2.28 -2.37 -1.34
N ALA A 133 1.22 -3.07 -0.95
CA ALA A 133 0.76 -3.22 0.42
C ALA A 133 0.70 -4.72 0.69
N ILE A 134 1.36 -5.15 1.76
CA ILE A 134 1.54 -6.56 2.06
C ILE A 134 0.95 -6.83 3.44
N TYR A 135 0.05 -7.80 3.51
CA TYR A 135 -0.54 -8.26 4.75
C TYR A 135 -0.11 -9.71 4.99
N THR A 136 0.41 -9.97 6.19
CA THR A 136 0.74 -11.34 6.64
C THR A 136 -0.03 -11.66 7.92
N LEU A 137 -0.17 -12.94 8.22
CA LEU A 137 -0.88 -13.40 9.39
C LEU A 137 0.01 -13.36 10.64
N LYS A 138 -0.37 -12.53 11.61
CA LYS A 138 0.29 -12.40 12.92
C LYS A 138 -0.74 -12.51 14.02
N ASP A 139 -0.46 -13.39 14.98
CA ASP A 139 -1.38 -13.70 16.09
C ASP A 139 -2.79 -14.13 15.58
N GLY A 140 -2.81 -14.76 14.41
CA GLY A 140 -4.00 -15.17 13.70
C GLY A 140 -4.91 -14.02 13.28
N GLN A 141 -4.33 -12.86 12.96
CA GLN A 141 -4.96 -11.74 12.25
C GLN A 141 -4.05 -11.25 11.12
N TYR A 142 -4.63 -10.83 9.99
CA TYR A 142 -3.88 -10.15 8.94
C TYR A 142 -3.48 -8.75 9.39
N GLN A 143 -2.18 -8.45 9.28
CA GLN A 143 -1.58 -7.17 9.66
C GLN A 143 -0.64 -6.69 8.56
N ARG A 144 -0.53 -5.37 8.37
CA ARG A 144 0.43 -4.77 7.42
C ARG A 144 1.85 -5.14 7.83
N ALA A 145 2.63 -5.63 6.88
CA ALA A 145 3.98 -6.13 7.09
C ALA A 145 4.93 -5.76 5.95
N ASP A 146 4.67 -4.63 5.29
CA ASP A 146 5.40 -4.13 4.11
C ASP A 146 6.93 -4.30 4.22
N ARG A 147 7.52 -3.91 5.35
CA ARG A 147 8.99 -3.95 5.55
C ARG A 147 9.58 -5.35 5.70
N GLU A 148 8.78 -6.34 6.10
CA GLU A 148 9.24 -7.73 6.23
C GLU A 148 9.46 -8.38 4.87
N PHE A 149 8.72 -7.93 3.85
CA PHE A 149 8.76 -8.47 2.50
C PHE A 149 9.44 -7.51 1.54
N ARG A 150 10.63 -7.03 1.94
CA ARG A 150 11.41 -6.03 1.20
C ARG A 150 11.58 -6.36 -0.28
N GLN A 151 11.73 -7.63 -0.63
CA GLN A 151 11.97 -8.05 -2.01
C GLN A 151 10.83 -7.64 -2.95
N VAL A 152 9.58 -7.66 -2.50
CA VAL A 152 8.42 -7.24 -3.32
C VAL A 152 8.56 -5.79 -3.78
N PHE A 153 9.04 -4.91 -2.90
CA PHE A 153 9.28 -3.50 -3.23
C PHE A 153 10.49 -3.32 -4.15
N LEU A 154 11.55 -4.12 -3.99
CA LEU A 154 12.72 -4.04 -4.88
C LEU A 154 12.38 -4.49 -6.31
N ASP A 155 11.57 -5.54 -6.42
CA ASP A 155 11.10 -6.04 -7.71
C ASP A 155 10.20 -5.00 -8.38
N ASP A 156 9.31 -4.34 -7.62
CA ASP A 156 8.50 -3.24 -8.15
C ASP A 156 9.39 -2.06 -8.60
N ILE A 157 10.35 -1.62 -7.79
CA ILE A 157 11.32 -0.57 -8.15
C ILE A 157 12.02 -0.90 -9.47
N GLN A 158 12.47 -2.15 -9.64
CA GLN A 158 13.11 -2.58 -10.87
C GLN A 158 12.15 -2.52 -12.07
N ALA A 159 10.92 -3.02 -11.92
CA ALA A 159 9.91 -2.95 -12.96
C ALA A 159 9.59 -1.50 -13.36
N GLN A 160 9.50 -0.59 -12.39
CA GLN A 160 9.26 0.83 -12.65
C GLN A 160 10.43 1.51 -13.35
N ARG A 161 11.67 1.14 -13.03
CA ARG A 161 12.87 1.64 -13.73
C ARG A 161 12.87 1.20 -15.19
N GLU A 162 12.52 -0.05 -15.46
CA GLU A 162 12.38 -0.56 -16.82
C GLU A 162 11.27 0.18 -17.58
N ALA A 163 10.14 0.47 -16.92
CA ALA A 163 9.07 1.27 -17.50
C ALA A 163 9.53 2.70 -17.84
N LEU A 164 10.24 3.37 -16.92
CA LEU A 164 10.82 4.69 -17.16
C LEU A 164 11.83 4.70 -18.30
N GLY A 165 12.60 3.62 -18.46
CA GLY A 165 13.54 3.46 -19.59
C GLY A 165 12.84 3.37 -20.95
N LYS A 166 11.56 2.97 -20.99
CA LYS A 166 10.74 2.92 -22.21
C LYS A 166 10.00 4.23 -22.48
N GLY A 167 9.76 5.03 -21.44
CA GLY A 167 9.13 6.33 -21.54
C GLY A 167 8.86 6.93 -20.17
N TYR A 168 9.14 8.23 -20.03
CA TYR A 168 8.90 8.91 -18.76
C TYR A 168 7.41 9.03 -18.46
N ARG A 169 7.02 8.57 -17.27
CA ARG A 169 5.74 8.91 -16.64
C ARG A 169 5.97 9.30 -15.18
N PRO A 170 5.35 10.39 -14.69
CA PRO A 170 5.47 10.80 -13.29
C PRO A 170 5.09 9.69 -12.31
N ALA A 171 4.04 8.91 -12.61
CA ALA A 171 3.58 7.81 -11.77
C ALA A 171 4.69 6.79 -11.47
N ASN A 172 5.46 6.36 -12.48
CA ASN A 172 6.53 5.38 -12.29
C ASN A 172 7.69 5.95 -11.44
N ALA A 173 8.02 7.25 -11.60
CA ALA A 173 9.03 7.90 -10.75
C ALA A 173 8.56 8.02 -9.30
N LEU A 174 7.30 8.39 -9.08
CA LEU A 174 6.72 8.50 -7.74
C LEU A 174 6.52 7.15 -7.06
N GLN A 175 6.26 6.10 -7.85
CA GLN A 175 6.18 4.72 -7.39
C GLN A 175 7.50 4.28 -6.74
N ILE A 176 8.62 4.42 -7.46
CA ILE A 176 9.97 4.11 -6.93
C ILE A 176 10.25 4.86 -5.62
N VAL A 177 9.91 6.15 -5.56
CA VAL A 177 10.12 6.97 -4.36
C VAL A 177 9.26 6.47 -3.21
N ALA A 178 7.98 6.18 -3.47
CA ALA A 178 7.07 5.66 -2.47
C ALA A 178 7.54 4.30 -1.91
N ASP A 179 8.03 3.40 -2.76
CA ASP A 179 8.55 2.09 -2.33
C ASP A 179 9.73 2.23 -1.37
N TYR A 180 10.71 3.08 -1.69
CA TYR A 180 11.81 3.35 -0.76
C TYR A 180 11.32 3.96 0.57
N LEU A 181 10.32 4.86 0.55
CA LEU A 181 9.76 5.40 1.78
C LEU A 181 9.05 4.33 2.61
N MET A 182 8.30 3.42 1.97
CA MET A 182 7.63 2.29 2.65
C MET A 182 8.66 1.37 3.31
N LEU A 183 9.80 1.14 2.66
CA LEU A 183 10.94 0.41 3.22
C LEU A 183 11.66 1.16 4.35
N GLY A 184 11.37 2.44 4.56
CA GLY A 184 12.09 3.30 5.52
C GLY A 184 13.44 3.80 5.02
N GLU A 185 13.71 3.70 3.72
CA GLU A 185 14.95 4.11 3.07
C GLU A 185 14.86 5.57 2.58
N GLU A 186 14.54 6.50 3.50
CA GLU A 186 14.23 7.90 3.15
C GLU A 186 15.34 8.61 2.36
N ALA A 187 16.60 8.42 2.74
CA ALA A 187 17.72 9.05 2.04
C ALA A 187 17.80 8.60 0.56
N GLN A 188 17.53 7.31 0.31
CA GLN A 188 17.50 6.77 -1.03
C GLN A 188 16.26 7.28 -1.78
N ALA A 189 15.09 7.29 -1.13
CA ALA A 189 13.86 7.82 -1.70
C ALA A 189 14.04 9.25 -2.24
N TRP A 190 14.63 10.14 -1.45
CA TRP A 190 14.81 11.54 -1.85
C TRP A 190 15.88 11.73 -2.93
N LYS A 191 16.94 10.92 -2.90
CA LYS A 191 17.91 10.88 -3.99
C LYS A 191 17.26 10.48 -5.31
N GLU A 192 16.42 9.44 -5.30
CA GLU A 192 15.68 9.01 -6.49
C GLU A 192 14.67 10.07 -6.92
N PHE A 193 13.96 10.70 -5.98
CA PHE A 193 13.00 11.76 -6.28
C PHE A 193 13.65 12.92 -7.04
N ASP A 194 14.78 13.43 -6.52
CA ASP A 194 15.47 14.56 -7.13
C ASP A 194 16.02 14.22 -8.53
N SER A 195 16.41 12.96 -8.73
CA SER A 195 16.95 12.46 -9.99
C SER A 195 15.87 12.11 -11.04
N LEU A 196 14.77 11.51 -10.63
CA LEU A 196 13.79 10.89 -11.54
C LEU A 196 12.59 11.80 -11.80
N TYR A 197 12.10 12.52 -10.80
CA TYR A 197 10.88 13.30 -10.93
C TYR A 197 11.14 14.63 -11.66
N GLN A 198 10.46 14.83 -12.78
CA GLN A 198 10.65 15.98 -13.67
C GLN A 198 9.54 17.05 -13.54
N GLY A 199 8.54 16.83 -12.68
CA GLY A 199 7.46 17.79 -12.45
C GLY A 199 7.95 19.09 -11.81
N ALA A 200 7.31 20.21 -12.15
CA ALA A 200 7.65 21.53 -11.61
C ALA A 200 7.17 21.72 -10.15
N ASP A 201 6.24 20.89 -9.69
CA ASP A 201 5.56 20.90 -8.40
C ASP A 201 6.29 20.07 -7.33
N LYS A 202 7.62 19.94 -7.44
CA LYS A 202 8.46 19.11 -6.55
C LYS A 202 8.16 19.28 -5.07
N GLU A 203 8.08 20.51 -4.59
CA GLU A 203 7.86 20.82 -3.17
C GLU A 203 6.48 20.35 -2.69
N LYS A 204 5.44 20.54 -3.51
CA LYS A 204 4.08 20.08 -3.19
C LYS A 204 4.06 18.55 -3.07
N ILE A 205 4.69 17.86 -4.02
CA ILE A 205 4.76 16.40 -4.01
C ILE A 205 5.54 15.89 -2.80
N LYS A 206 6.70 16.47 -2.49
CA LYS A 206 7.49 16.11 -1.30
C LYS A 206 6.63 16.21 -0.03
N GLN A 207 5.93 17.33 0.16
CA GLN A 207 5.04 17.53 1.31
C GLN A 207 3.93 16.48 1.39
N GLN A 208 3.31 16.14 0.27
CA GLN A 208 2.25 15.13 0.23
C GLN A 208 2.78 13.71 0.47
N LEU A 209 3.96 13.37 -0.06
CA LEU A 209 4.60 12.08 0.21
C LEU A 209 4.88 11.94 1.71
N MET A 210 5.52 12.95 2.32
CA MET A 210 5.85 12.95 3.75
C MET A 210 4.60 12.80 4.64
N SER A 211 3.50 13.48 4.30
CA SER A 211 2.27 13.37 5.08
C SER A 211 1.64 11.98 5.01
N ARG A 212 1.77 11.26 3.90
CA ARG A 212 1.21 9.92 3.69
C ARG A 212 2.00 8.84 4.40
N VAL A 213 3.33 8.94 4.45
CA VAL A 213 4.18 7.95 5.13
C VAL A 213 4.33 8.21 6.63
N GLY A 214 3.71 9.28 7.15
CA GLY A 214 3.84 9.67 8.56
C GLY A 214 5.23 10.21 8.92
N VAL A 215 6.07 10.54 7.93
CA VAL A 215 7.38 11.13 8.13
C VAL A 215 7.19 12.62 8.42
N LYS A 216 7.63 13.08 9.60
CA LYS A 216 7.63 14.51 9.91
C LYS A 216 8.61 15.24 8.98
N PRO A 217 8.24 16.40 8.41
CA PRO A 217 9.19 17.27 7.72
C PRO A 217 10.45 17.46 8.56
N ALA A 218 11.61 17.14 7.99
CA ALA A 218 12.86 17.63 8.56
C ALA A 218 12.74 19.16 8.62
N ALA A 219 13.01 19.75 9.80
CA ALA A 219 12.96 21.20 9.94
C ALA A 219 13.81 21.84 8.84
N PRO A 220 13.35 22.94 8.22
CA PRO A 220 14.15 23.61 7.21
C PRO A 220 15.52 23.94 7.81
N VAL A 221 16.59 23.48 7.15
CA VAL A 221 17.94 23.95 7.46
C VAL A 221 17.89 25.47 7.32
N PRO A 222 18.15 26.25 8.38
CA PRO A 222 18.09 27.69 8.27
C PRO A 222 19.02 28.11 7.14
N ALA A 223 18.50 28.93 6.23
CA ALA A 223 19.29 29.53 5.17
C ALA A 223 20.58 30.09 5.80
N ALA A 224 21.72 29.69 5.25
CA ALA A 224 23.01 30.21 5.69
C ALA A 224 22.89 31.73 5.73
N SER A 225 23.04 32.31 6.94
CA SER A 225 23.02 33.75 7.11
C SER A 225 24.07 34.35 6.17
N PRO A 226 23.78 35.49 5.51
CA PRO A 226 24.78 36.18 4.73
C PRO A 226 25.99 36.46 5.62
N ALA A 227 27.17 36.08 5.11
CA ALA A 227 28.44 36.15 5.82
C ALA A 227 28.57 37.49 6.58
N ALA A 228 28.80 37.38 7.89
CA ALA A 228 29.19 38.52 8.69
C ALA A 228 30.50 39.10 8.12
N LYS A 229 30.54 40.43 7.96
CA LYS A 229 31.76 41.16 7.62
C LYS A 229 32.89 40.75 8.57
N PRO A 230 34.15 40.66 8.11
CA PRO A 230 35.26 40.30 8.97
C PRO A 230 35.39 41.33 10.10
N SER A 231 35.26 40.86 11.34
CA SER A 231 35.56 41.65 12.53
C SER A 231 37.08 41.76 12.69
N ALA A 232 37.52 42.92 13.17
CA ALA A 232 38.92 43.31 13.33
C ALA A 232 39.75 42.27 14.10
N ALA A 233 41.00 42.12 13.66
CA ALA A 233 42.00 41.25 14.26
C ALA A 233 42.20 41.54 15.76
N LEU A 234 42.29 40.48 16.57
CA LEU A 234 42.76 40.55 17.95
C LEU A 234 44.28 40.82 17.96
N PRO A 235 44.79 41.62 18.91
CA PRO A 235 46.23 41.85 19.03
C PRO A 235 46.97 40.60 19.50
N ALA A 236 48.18 40.42 18.96
CA ALA A 236 49.08 39.33 19.31
C ALA A 236 49.54 39.40 20.77
N PRO A 237 49.77 38.24 21.44
CA PRO A 237 50.43 38.22 22.75
C PRO A 237 51.91 38.61 22.64
N ALA A 238 52.39 39.38 23.61
CA ALA A 238 53.79 39.78 23.73
C ALA A 238 54.72 38.59 24.05
N PRO A 239 55.98 38.60 23.61
CA PRO A 239 56.88 37.47 23.72
C PRO A 239 57.53 37.36 25.10
N GLY A 240 57.59 36.14 25.61
CA GLY A 240 58.50 35.72 26.67
C GLY A 240 59.52 34.74 26.09
N TRP A 241 60.74 35.26 25.87
CA TRP A 241 61.96 34.66 25.32
C TRP A 241 62.03 34.50 23.79
#